data_AF-A0A966T1X5-F1
#
_entry.id   AF-A0A966T1X5-F1
#
_cell.length_a   1.000
_cell.length_b   1.000
_cell.length_c   1.000
_cell.angle_alpha   90.00
_cell.angle_beta   90.00
_cell.angle_gamma   90.00
#
_symmetry.space_group_name_H-M   'P 1'
#
loop_
_entity.id
_entity.type
_entity.pdbx_description
1 polymer ?
#
loop_
_entity_poly.entity_id
_entity_poly.type
_entity_poly.pdbx_seq_one_letter_code
_entity_poly.pdbx_strand_id
1 'polypeptide(L)'
;MAKKKSDTPAKATAKSGSKSGGGKKGGAGDGNGSSQLPLSSGDSVQPIQLQEEMERSFLDYAISTIMSRALPDVRDGLKPVHRRIIWDMDQQGFRPDRPYVKCARVTGDTMARYHPHGDGAIYDALVRMAQPFSLRHPLIDFHGNYGSPDFGPAASRYTEARLH
;
A
#
# COMPACT_ATOMS: atom_id res chain seq x y z
N MET A 1 -13.09 18.73 -50.28
CA MET A 1 -12.10 17.73 -50.77
C MET A 1 -12.11 16.53 -49.84
N ALA A 2 -12.38 15.34 -50.35
CA ALA A 2 -12.43 14.11 -49.54
C ALA A 2 -11.04 13.51 -49.34
N LYS A 3 -10.74 12.99 -48.13
CA LYS A 3 -9.57 12.14 -47.88
C LYS A 3 -9.97 10.65 -47.92
N LYS A 4 -9.14 9.86 -48.59
CA LYS A 4 -9.38 8.44 -48.91
C LYS A 4 -9.39 7.56 -47.66
N LYS A 5 -10.18 6.47 -47.74
CA LYS A 5 -10.02 5.27 -46.91
C LYS A 5 -8.66 4.62 -47.20
N SER A 6 -8.05 4.01 -46.20
CA SER A 6 -6.89 3.13 -46.34
C SER A 6 -7.22 1.76 -45.78
N ASP A 7 -7.54 0.82 -46.67
CA ASP A 7 -7.69 -0.59 -46.30
C ASP A 7 -6.31 -1.18 -45.94
N THR A 8 -6.26 -2.11 -44.99
CA THR A 8 -5.06 -2.90 -44.68
C THR A 8 -5.51 -4.34 -44.40
N PRO A 9 -4.92 -5.36 -45.05
CA PRO A 9 -5.53 -6.69 -45.14
C PRO A 9 -5.34 -7.55 -43.89
N ALA A 10 -6.32 -8.41 -43.63
CA ALA A 10 -6.28 -9.44 -42.59
C ALA A 10 -5.23 -10.52 -42.91
N LYS A 11 -4.53 -11.00 -41.87
CA LYS A 11 -3.56 -12.10 -41.98
C LYS A 11 -4.08 -13.34 -41.26
N ALA A 12 -4.41 -14.39 -42.01
CA ALA A 12 -4.80 -15.70 -41.48
C ALA A 12 -3.60 -16.64 -41.37
N THR A 13 -3.51 -17.41 -40.28
CA THR A 13 -2.71 -18.64 -40.04
C THR A 13 -2.86 -18.99 -38.54
N ALA A 14 -2.91 -20.24 -38.07
CA ALA A 14 -3.14 -21.54 -38.70
C ALA A 14 -3.67 -22.51 -37.61
N LYS A 15 -4.56 -23.45 -37.95
CA LYS A 15 -4.99 -24.51 -37.01
C LYS A 15 -3.92 -25.61 -36.95
N SER A 16 -3.49 -25.98 -35.74
CA SER A 16 -2.84 -27.27 -35.48
C SER A 16 -3.71 -28.08 -34.51
N GLY A 17 -4.14 -29.26 -34.95
CA GLY A 17 -4.82 -30.22 -34.08
C GLY A 17 -3.83 -31.23 -33.52
N SER A 18 -4.06 -31.71 -32.30
CA SER A 18 -3.43 -32.91 -31.76
C SER A 18 -4.50 -33.90 -31.32
N LYS A 19 -4.21 -35.20 -31.48
CA LYS A 19 -5.18 -36.30 -31.38
C LYS A 19 -5.12 -37.00 -30.01
N SER A 20 -6.30 -37.38 -29.53
CA SER A 20 -6.63 -38.59 -28.75
C SER A 20 -5.56 -39.32 -27.92
N GLY A 21 -5.85 -39.49 -26.62
CA GLY A 21 -5.35 -40.58 -25.79
C GLY A 21 -6.35 -40.89 -24.67
N GLY A 22 -7.02 -42.03 -24.71
CA GLY A 22 -8.08 -42.38 -23.76
C GLY A 22 -7.63 -43.30 -22.63
N GLY A 23 -8.29 -43.22 -21.47
CA GLY A 23 -8.13 -44.14 -20.35
C GLY A 23 -9.33 -44.06 -19.41
N LYS A 24 -10.11 -45.14 -19.27
CA LYS A 24 -11.42 -45.16 -18.58
C LYS A 24 -11.51 -46.30 -17.55
N LYS A 25 -11.62 -45.96 -16.26
CA LYS A 25 -12.11 -46.72 -15.07
C LYS A 25 -12.39 -45.62 -14.01
N GLY A 26 -13.54 -45.44 -13.35
CA GLY A 26 -14.68 -46.31 -13.00
C GLY A 26 -14.44 -46.93 -11.61
N GLY A 27 -15.21 -46.68 -10.54
CA GLY A 27 -16.34 -45.76 -10.24
C GLY A 27 -16.38 -45.50 -8.71
N ALA A 28 -17.49 -45.24 -7.98
CA ALA A 28 -18.90 -44.93 -8.27
C ALA A 28 -19.62 -44.45 -6.96
N GLY A 29 -20.73 -43.70 -7.05
CA GLY A 29 -21.62 -43.29 -5.94
C GLY A 29 -21.13 -42.13 -5.05
N ASP A 30 -21.96 -41.25 -4.47
CA ASP A 30 -23.41 -40.98 -4.63
C ASP A 30 -23.69 -39.48 -4.45
N GLY A 31 -24.88 -39.00 -4.85
CA GLY A 31 -25.08 -37.59 -5.20
C GLY A 31 -25.59 -36.63 -4.12
N ASN A 32 -25.42 -35.33 -4.38
CA ASN A 32 -26.47 -34.34 -4.16
C ASN A 32 -26.39 -33.25 -5.27
N GLY A 33 -27.53 -32.70 -5.67
CA GLY A 33 -27.63 -31.86 -6.86
C GLY A 33 -27.33 -30.38 -6.59
N SER A 34 -26.37 -29.82 -7.33
CA SER A 34 -26.36 -28.39 -7.67
C SER A 34 -26.20 -28.26 -9.18
N SER A 35 -27.20 -27.63 -9.82
CA SER A 35 -27.25 -27.45 -11.27
C SER A 35 -26.12 -26.53 -11.74
N GLN A 36 -25.08 -27.10 -12.35
CA GLN A 36 -24.04 -26.34 -13.02
C GLN A 36 -24.62 -25.67 -14.29
N LEU A 37 -24.85 -24.36 -14.21
CA LEU A 37 -25.10 -23.53 -15.39
C LEU A 37 -23.77 -23.39 -16.17
N PRO A 38 -23.74 -23.65 -17.48
CA PRO A 38 -22.52 -23.51 -18.26
C PRO A 38 -22.23 -22.02 -18.51
N LEU A 39 -21.30 -21.45 -17.73
CA LEU A 39 -20.76 -20.12 -18.02
C LEU A 39 -19.97 -20.19 -19.34
N SER A 40 -20.45 -19.43 -20.33
CA SER A 40 -19.85 -19.33 -21.66
C SER A 40 -18.44 -18.75 -21.58
N SER A 41 -17.51 -19.34 -22.36
CA SER A 41 -16.11 -18.94 -22.43
C SER A 41 -15.94 -17.44 -22.70
N GLY A 42 -15.41 -16.69 -21.73
CA GLY A 42 -15.12 -15.27 -21.82
C GLY A 42 -14.39 -14.75 -20.58
N ASP A 43 -14.99 -14.97 -19.41
CA ASP A 43 -14.37 -14.70 -18.10
C ASP A 43 -14.14 -16.00 -17.32
N SER A 44 -12.90 -16.25 -16.94
CA SER A 44 -12.50 -17.42 -16.14
C SER A 44 -12.80 -17.23 -14.65
N VAL A 45 -14.08 -17.18 -14.30
CA VAL A 45 -14.53 -17.11 -12.90
C VAL A 45 -14.32 -18.47 -12.22
N GLN A 46 -13.35 -18.54 -11.31
CA GLN A 46 -13.14 -19.72 -10.46
C GLN A 46 -13.98 -19.58 -9.18
N PRO A 47 -14.89 -20.54 -8.87
CA PRO A 47 -15.63 -20.52 -7.62
C PRO A 47 -14.71 -20.90 -6.45
N ILE A 48 -14.71 -20.08 -5.39
CA ILE A 48 -13.94 -20.29 -4.14
C ILE A 48 -14.93 -20.46 -2.98
N GLN A 49 -14.59 -21.30 -2.00
CA GLN A 49 -15.41 -21.46 -0.79
C GLN A 49 -15.32 -20.22 0.10
N LEU A 50 -16.47 -19.72 0.57
CA LEU A 50 -16.54 -18.47 1.34
C LEU A 50 -15.73 -18.53 2.64
N GLN A 51 -15.78 -19.66 3.35
CA GLN A 51 -15.04 -19.87 4.59
C GLN A 51 -13.52 -19.79 4.36
N GLU A 52 -13.02 -20.46 3.33
CA GLU A 52 -11.59 -20.49 2.98
C GLU A 52 -11.08 -19.09 2.59
N GLU A 53 -11.84 -18.36 1.75
CA GLU A 53 -11.48 -17.00 1.36
C GLU A 53 -11.55 -16.02 2.53
N MET A 54 -12.55 -16.14 3.41
CA MET A 54 -12.68 -15.30 4.60
C MET A 54 -11.53 -15.51 5.58
N GLU A 55 -11.18 -16.77 5.89
CA GLU A 55 -10.05 -17.10 6.77
C GLU A 55 -8.73 -16.59 6.20
N ARG A 56 -8.49 -16.80 4.90
CA ARG A 56 -7.29 -16.34 4.20
C ARG A 56 -7.18 -14.82 4.18
N SER A 57 -8.20 -14.12 3.67
CA SER A 57 -8.20 -12.66 3.58
C SER A 57 -8.07 -11.99 4.96
N PHE A 58 -8.69 -12.56 6.00
CA PHE A 58 -8.52 -12.08 7.37
C PHE A 58 -7.08 -12.28 7.87
N LEU A 59 -6.51 -13.46 7.67
CA LEU A 59 -5.16 -13.80 8.12
C LEU A 59 -4.10 -12.94 7.41
N ASP A 60 -4.18 -12.78 6.09
CA ASP A 60 -3.27 -11.95 5.28
C ASP A 60 -3.30 -10.48 5.75
N TYR A 61 -4.50 -9.93 6.02
CA TYR A 61 -4.63 -8.56 6.54
C TYR A 61 -4.11 -8.42 7.99
N ALA A 62 -4.38 -9.39 8.86
CA ALA A 62 -3.94 -9.40 10.25
C ALA A 62 -2.40 -9.46 10.33
N ILE A 63 -1.78 -10.40 9.61
CA ILE A 63 -0.33 -10.56 9.50
C ILE A 63 0.33 -9.27 8.98
N SER A 64 -0.20 -8.73 7.88
CA SER A 64 0.30 -7.47 7.29
C SER A 64 0.21 -6.30 8.28
N THR A 65 -0.90 -6.19 9.01
CA THR A 65 -1.10 -5.13 10.01
C THR A 65 -0.15 -5.25 11.19
N ILE A 66 0.07 -6.46 11.71
CA ILE A 66 0.99 -6.71 12.84
C ILE A 66 2.42 -6.34 12.46
N MET A 67 2.91 -6.85 11.32
CA MET A 67 4.32 -6.75 10.92
C MET A 67 4.68 -5.39 10.29
N SER A 68 3.77 -4.81 9.49
CA SER A 68 4.09 -3.65 8.64
C SER A 68 3.44 -2.34 9.09
N ARG A 69 2.72 -2.32 10.23
CA ARG A 69 2.02 -1.12 10.72
C ARG A 69 2.00 -0.97 12.24
N ALA A 70 1.60 -2.02 12.96
CA ALA A 70 1.26 -1.92 14.38
C ALA A 70 2.49 -1.93 15.31
N LEU A 71 3.36 -2.93 15.16
CA LEU A 71 4.51 -3.14 16.04
C LEU A 71 5.78 -2.42 15.53
N PRO A 72 6.65 -1.95 16.42
CA PRO A 72 8.00 -1.48 16.07
C PRO A 72 8.96 -2.65 15.82
N ASP A 73 10.07 -2.40 15.12
CA ASP A 73 11.20 -3.33 15.07
C ASP A 73 12.00 -3.26 16.39
N VAL A 74 12.51 -4.39 16.87
CA VAL A 74 13.31 -4.49 18.10
C VAL A 74 14.68 -3.79 17.98
N ARG A 75 15.19 -3.61 16.75
CA ARG A 75 16.53 -3.08 16.49
C ARG A 75 16.61 -1.55 16.63
N ASP A 76 15.57 -0.85 16.22
CA ASP A 76 15.52 0.63 16.23
C ASP A 76 14.34 1.21 17.04
N GLY A 77 13.38 0.37 17.48
CA GLY A 77 12.17 0.81 18.17
C GLY A 77 11.19 1.57 17.27
N LEU A 78 11.42 1.63 15.96
CA LEU A 78 10.64 2.44 15.03
C LEU A 78 9.55 1.63 14.32
N LYS A 79 8.39 2.26 14.18
CA LYS A 79 7.34 1.80 13.26
C LYS A 79 7.73 2.16 11.82
N PRO A 80 7.23 1.44 10.80
CA PRO A 80 7.58 1.70 9.40
C PRO A 80 7.31 3.14 8.93
N VAL A 81 6.32 3.85 9.48
CA VAL A 81 6.06 5.27 9.16
C VAL A 81 7.18 6.19 9.68
N HIS A 82 7.64 6.01 10.93
CA HIS A 82 8.73 6.80 11.52
C HIS A 82 10.02 6.63 10.72
N ARG A 83 10.38 5.38 10.40
CA ARG A 83 11.59 5.05 9.64
C ARG A 83 11.58 5.70 8.25
N ARG A 84 10.43 5.73 7.57
CA ARG A 84 10.29 6.33 6.23
C ARG A 84 10.39 7.86 6.26
N ILE A 85 9.83 8.51 7.28
CA ILE A 85 9.96 9.97 7.48
C ILE A 85 11.43 10.34 7.69
N ILE A 86 12.10 9.70 8.66
CA ILE A 86 13.50 10.00 9.00
C ILE A 86 14.42 9.72 7.80
N TRP A 87 14.18 8.62 7.08
CA TRP A 87 14.91 8.29 5.85
C TRP A 87 14.72 9.34 4.75
N ASP A 88 13.49 9.77 4.45
CA ASP A 88 13.25 10.80 3.45
C ASP A 88 13.91 12.13 3.83
N MET A 89 13.83 12.52 5.11
CA MET A 89 14.46 13.75 5.61
C MET A 89 15.99 13.73 5.50
N ASP A 90 16.65 12.59 5.75
CA ASP A 90 18.09 12.45 5.51
C ASP A 90 18.43 12.49 4.02
N GLN A 91 17.69 11.76 3.18
CA GLN A 91 17.91 11.73 1.73
C GLN A 91 17.67 13.11 1.06
N GLN A 92 16.77 13.94 1.60
CA GLN A 92 16.60 15.33 1.18
C GLN A 92 17.61 16.31 1.79
N GLY A 93 18.42 15.86 2.75
CA GLY A 93 19.40 16.70 3.43
C GLY A 93 18.79 17.72 4.41
N PHE A 94 17.64 17.41 5.02
CA PHE A 94 16.99 18.24 6.05
C PHE A 94 17.67 18.09 7.43
N ARG A 95 18.99 18.30 7.43
CA ARG A 95 19.90 18.10 8.56
C ARG A 95 19.83 19.24 9.60
N PRO A 96 20.38 19.05 10.81
CA PRO A 96 20.38 20.09 11.85
C PRO A 96 21.14 21.37 11.47
N ASP A 97 22.10 21.30 10.53
CA ASP A 97 22.82 22.47 9.99
C ASP A 97 21.98 23.31 9.00
N ARG A 98 20.80 22.83 8.61
CA ARG A 98 19.95 23.47 7.59
C ARG A 98 18.76 24.21 8.20
N PRO A 99 18.22 25.21 7.47
CA PRO A 99 16.98 25.87 7.88
C PRO A 99 15.81 24.89 7.89
N TYR A 100 14.82 25.17 8.72
CA TYR A 100 13.58 24.38 8.78
C TYR A 100 12.84 24.36 7.44
N VAL A 101 12.17 23.25 7.16
CA VAL A 101 11.41 23.03 5.91
C VAL A 101 9.94 22.80 6.25
N LYS A 102 9.02 23.36 5.46
CA LYS A 102 7.56 23.20 5.65
C LYS A 102 7.16 21.73 5.75
N CYS A 103 6.38 21.39 6.78
CA CYS A 103 5.99 20.00 7.03
C CYS A 103 5.19 19.41 5.86
N ALA A 104 4.36 20.22 5.19
CA ALA A 104 3.64 19.82 3.97
C ALA A 104 4.56 19.29 2.85
N ARG A 105 5.81 19.78 2.77
CA ARG A 105 6.82 19.24 1.84
C ARG A 105 7.30 17.86 2.30
N VAL A 106 7.75 17.75 3.55
CA VAL A 106 8.23 16.48 4.14
C VAL A 106 7.17 15.37 4.03
N THR A 107 5.90 15.67 4.34
CA THR A 107 4.80 14.71 4.27
C THR A 107 4.47 14.32 2.83
N GLY A 108 4.42 15.29 1.91
CA GLY A 108 4.16 15.03 0.49
C GLY A 108 5.25 14.20 -0.18
N ASP A 109 6.51 14.53 0.10
CA ASP A 109 7.68 13.80 -0.39
C ASP A 109 7.75 12.36 0.16
N THR A 110 7.57 12.18 1.46
CA THR A 110 7.52 10.84 2.10
C THR A 110 6.37 10.00 1.53
N MET A 111 5.20 10.62 1.31
CA MET A 111 4.05 9.95 0.69
C MET A 111 4.35 9.50 -0.73
N ALA A 112 4.92 10.39 -1.55
CA ALA A 112 5.22 10.14 -2.96
C ALA A 112 6.29 9.05 -3.18
N ARG A 113 7.31 8.98 -2.31
CA ARG A 113 8.45 8.07 -2.48
C ARG A 113 8.37 6.78 -1.67
N TYR A 114 7.84 6.81 -0.45
CA TYR A 114 8.04 5.72 0.51
C TYR A 114 6.78 5.23 1.24
N HIS A 115 5.73 6.04 1.37
CA HIS A 115 4.57 5.72 2.21
C HIS A 115 3.24 5.94 1.47
N PRO A 116 2.70 4.93 0.76
CA PRO A 116 1.49 5.04 -0.08
C PRO A 116 0.20 5.04 0.76
N HIS A 117 0.14 5.89 1.78
CA HIS A 117 -0.98 6.09 2.70
C HIS A 117 -1.17 7.60 2.94
N GLY A 118 -2.31 8.00 3.52
CA GLY A 118 -2.69 9.40 3.65
C GLY A 118 -1.66 10.29 4.37
N ASP A 119 -1.49 11.50 3.84
CA ASP A 119 -0.59 12.54 4.35
C ASP A 119 -0.84 12.89 5.83
N GLY A 120 -2.10 12.90 6.27
CA GLY A 120 -2.47 13.12 7.67
C GLY A 120 -1.79 12.15 8.65
N ALA A 121 -1.74 10.85 8.32
CA ALA A 121 -1.10 9.86 9.18
C ALA A 121 0.44 10.04 9.25
N ILE A 122 1.04 10.55 8.17
CA ILE A 122 2.48 10.90 8.11
C ILE A 122 2.72 12.17 8.94
N TYR A 123 1.84 13.16 8.84
CA TYR A 123 1.93 14.40 9.59
C TYR A 123 1.78 14.19 11.10
N ASP A 124 0.78 13.42 11.53
CA ASP A 124 0.57 13.09 12.94
C ASP A 124 1.78 12.34 13.52
N ALA A 125 2.35 11.40 12.75
CA ALA A 125 3.58 10.70 13.15
C ALA A 125 4.78 11.65 13.27
N LEU A 126 4.97 12.57 12.31
CA LEU A 126 6.02 13.59 12.34
C LEU A 126 5.88 14.51 13.54
N VAL A 127 4.66 15.01 13.82
CA VAL A 127 4.39 15.89 14.98
C VAL A 127 4.71 15.18 16.29
N ARG A 128 4.29 13.93 16.47
CA ARG A 128 4.56 13.17 17.71
C ARG A 128 6.05 12.87 17.92
N MET A 129 6.85 12.79 16.84
CA MET A 129 8.31 12.65 16.93
C MET A 129 9.04 13.94 17.34
N ALA A 130 8.37 15.09 17.24
CA ALA A 130 8.89 16.40 17.63
C ALA A 130 8.46 16.84 19.05
N GLN A 131 7.28 16.42 19.51
CA GLN A 131 6.69 16.85 20.79
C GLN A 131 7.53 16.43 22.02
N PRO A 132 8.10 17.39 22.79
CA PRO A 132 8.93 17.08 23.97
C PRO A 132 8.19 16.39 25.12
N PHE A 133 6.86 16.48 25.15
CA PHE A 133 6.01 15.77 26.11
C PHE A 133 5.58 14.37 25.63
N SER A 134 5.78 14.02 24.33
CA SER A 134 5.46 12.70 23.80
C SER A 134 6.68 11.77 23.72
N LEU A 135 7.91 12.30 23.67
CA LEU A 135 9.15 11.52 23.61
C LEU A 135 10.21 12.07 24.59
N ARG A 136 10.94 11.16 25.24
CA ARG A 136 12.05 11.52 26.14
C ARG A 136 13.20 12.22 25.41
N HIS A 137 13.42 11.82 24.17
CA HIS A 137 14.38 12.36 23.21
C HIS A 137 13.67 12.55 21.87
N PRO A 138 13.26 13.78 21.51
CA PRO A 138 12.69 14.08 20.19
C PRO A 138 13.68 13.74 19.08
N LEU A 139 13.16 13.26 17.94
CA LEU A 139 13.96 12.93 16.75
C LEU A 139 13.90 14.03 15.68
N ILE A 140 12.90 14.91 15.79
CA ILE A 140 12.60 15.99 14.86
C ILE A 140 12.67 17.30 15.64
N ASP A 141 13.45 18.25 15.15
CA ASP A 141 13.45 19.64 15.60
C ASP A 141 12.36 20.40 14.81
N PHE A 142 11.65 21.29 15.50
CA PHE A 142 10.40 21.86 15.01
C PHE A 142 10.28 23.38 15.19
N HIS A 143 9.54 24.00 14.26
CA HIS A 143 9.20 25.41 14.33
C HIS A 143 7.70 25.63 14.02
N GLY A 144 7.06 26.51 14.80
CA GLY A 144 5.62 26.73 14.80
C GLY A 144 4.86 25.90 15.86
N ASN A 145 3.52 25.91 15.79
CA ASN A 145 2.67 25.27 16.79
C ASN A 145 2.49 23.76 16.52
N TYR A 146 3.17 22.93 17.32
CA TYR A 146 3.09 21.46 17.31
C TYR A 146 2.11 20.88 18.36
N GLY A 147 1.29 21.74 18.96
CA GLY A 147 0.33 21.37 20.00
C GLY A 147 0.92 21.37 21.40
N SER A 148 0.04 21.17 22.38
CA SER A 148 0.34 20.98 23.80
C SER A 148 -0.29 19.66 24.27
N PRO A 149 -0.14 19.26 25.55
CA PRO A 149 -0.89 18.12 26.09
C PRO A 149 -2.41 18.27 25.95
N ASP A 150 -2.94 19.50 25.94
CA ASP A 150 -4.37 19.81 25.93
C ASP A 150 -4.93 20.12 24.52
N PHE A 151 -4.07 20.54 23.58
CA PHE A 151 -4.48 21.03 22.25
C PHE A 151 -3.64 20.44 21.11
N GLY A 152 -4.31 20.10 20.00
CA GLY A 152 -3.65 19.55 18.81
C GLY A 152 -2.72 20.53 18.07
N PRO A 153 -1.88 20.01 17.14
CA PRO A 153 -0.98 20.82 16.33
C PRO A 153 -1.73 21.72 15.34
N ALA A 154 -1.04 22.76 14.86
CA ALA A 154 -1.49 23.49 13.67
C ALA A 154 -1.36 22.61 12.40
N ALA A 155 -1.97 23.04 11.29
CA ALA A 155 -1.89 22.33 10.02
C ALA A 155 -0.47 22.36 9.40
N SER A 156 -0.12 21.31 8.66
CA SER A 156 1.19 21.05 8.02
C SER A 156 1.73 22.16 7.10
N ARG A 157 0.86 23.07 6.65
CA ARG A 157 1.22 24.27 5.87
C ARG A 157 1.84 25.41 6.70
N TYR A 158 1.61 25.43 8.01
CA TYR A 158 2.11 26.46 8.92
C TYR A 158 3.34 26.01 9.70
N THR A 159 3.44 24.72 10.00
CA THR A 159 4.55 24.11 10.73
C THR A 159 5.76 23.82 9.83
N GLU A 160 6.93 23.81 10.44
CA GLU A 160 8.20 23.48 9.79
C GLU A 160 8.99 22.49 10.66
N ALA A 161 9.84 21.68 10.03
CA ALA A 161 10.60 20.61 10.64
C ALA A 161 12.01 20.50 10.04
N ARG A 162 12.92 19.89 10.80
CA ARG A 162 14.21 19.35 10.36
C ARG A 162 14.63 18.19 11.29
N LEU A 163 15.68 17.46 10.93
CA LEU A 163 16.27 16.48 11.84
C LEU A 163 16.90 17.20 13.05
N HIS A 164 16.83 16.56 14.22
CA HIS A 164 17.45 17.01 15.47
C HIS A 164 18.94 16.62 15.54
#